data_AF-A0AAX3ZJ19-F1
#
_entry.id   AF-A0AAX3ZJ19-F1
#
_cell.length_a   1.000
_cell.length_b   1.000
_cell.length_c   1.000
_cell.angle_alpha   90.00
_cell.angle_beta   90.00
_cell.angle_gamma   90.00
#
_symmetry.space_group_name_H-M   'P 1'
#
loop_
_entity.id
_entity.type
_entity.pdbx_description
1 polymer ?
#
loop_
_entity_poly.entity_id
_entity_poly.type
_entity_poly.pdbx_seq_one_letter_code
_entity_poly.pdbx_strand_id
1 'polypeptide(L)'
;MAASRHRRLRRTTVTAAAVATFALTAGLTTACDAVDKALDCVQTADAIADSVTALQQAVENASNDPTQLEESLNSIDKNLDKIGDQTDNADVDKAVDDLGKAVDNVRTSVENGDNTPDLSPVTDAAGELTKVCTP
;
A
#
# COMPACT_ATOMS: atom_id res chain seq x y z
N MET A 1 -12.68 26.58 55.15
CA MET A 1 -11.21 26.66 55.05
C MET A 1 -10.72 25.59 54.09
N ALA A 2 -9.87 25.98 53.12
CA ALA A 2 -8.97 25.21 52.26
C ALA A 2 -9.46 23.94 51.52
N ALA A 3 -9.52 24.03 50.19
CA ALA A 3 -9.10 22.92 49.33
C ALA A 3 -8.15 23.47 48.26
N SER A 4 -6.90 23.02 48.38
CA SER A 4 -5.70 23.50 47.73
C SER A 4 -5.65 23.12 46.26
N ARG A 5 -5.17 24.07 45.45
CA ARG A 5 -4.80 23.88 44.05
C ARG A 5 -3.73 22.79 43.93
N HIS A 6 -3.91 21.86 42.99
CA HIS A 6 -2.78 21.12 42.41
C HIS A 6 -2.87 21.11 40.89
N ARG A 7 -2.23 22.14 40.33
CA ARG A 7 -1.89 22.34 38.94
C ARG A 7 -0.90 21.22 38.54
N ARG A 8 -1.35 20.17 37.85
CA ARG A 8 -0.44 19.22 37.20
C ARG A 8 -0.27 19.61 35.74
N LEU A 9 0.94 20.07 35.47
CA LEU A 9 1.52 20.36 34.18
C LEU A 9 1.25 19.22 33.20
N ARG A 10 0.55 19.50 32.10
CA ARG A 10 0.55 18.61 30.94
C ARG A 10 1.91 18.74 30.27
N ARG A 11 2.66 17.66 30.35
CA ARG A 11 3.97 17.45 29.75
C ARG A 11 3.91 17.75 28.25
N THR A 12 4.73 18.69 27.81
CA THR A 12 5.18 18.83 26.44
C THR A 12 6.05 17.61 26.10
N THR A 13 5.51 16.68 25.34
CA THR A 13 6.29 15.61 24.72
C THR A 13 7.00 16.18 23.51
N VAL A 14 8.25 16.61 23.69
CA VAL A 14 9.18 16.88 22.60
C VAL A 14 9.61 15.53 22.06
N THR A 15 9.05 15.13 20.92
CA THR A 15 9.53 13.98 20.14
C THR A 15 10.83 14.40 19.47
N ALA A 16 11.96 13.95 20.01
CA ALA A 16 13.25 14.09 19.36
C ALA A 16 13.25 13.20 18.09
N ALA A 17 13.21 13.82 16.92
CA ALA A 17 13.42 13.13 15.65
C ALA A 17 14.90 12.71 15.57
N ALA A 18 15.17 11.41 15.67
CA ALA A 18 16.49 10.86 15.40
C ALA A 18 16.73 10.89 13.88
N VAL A 19 17.62 11.75 13.42
CA VAL A 19 18.09 11.75 12.03
C VAL A 19 19.18 10.69 11.92
N ALA A 20 18.86 9.54 11.34
CA ALA A 20 19.86 8.54 11.00
C ALA A 20 20.63 9.00 9.77
N THR A 21 21.87 9.46 9.95
CA THR A 21 22.78 9.77 8.83
C THR A 21 23.45 8.48 8.37
N PHE A 22 23.03 7.95 7.22
CA PHE A 22 23.74 6.85 6.56
C PHE A 22 24.93 7.39 5.76
N ALA A 23 26.15 7.08 6.20
CA ALA A 23 27.36 7.30 5.42
C ALA A 23 27.66 6.04 4.59
N LEU A 24 27.19 6.00 3.34
CA LEU A 24 27.51 4.93 2.38
C LEU A 24 28.62 5.39 1.44
N THR A 25 29.87 5.16 1.86
CA THR A 25 31.06 5.36 1.02
C THR A 25 31.57 4.02 0.49
N ALA A 26 30.94 3.51 -0.58
CA ALA A 26 31.53 2.62 -1.60
C ALA A 26 30.41 2.07 -2.52
N GLY A 27 30.45 2.39 -3.82
CA GLY A 27 29.54 1.80 -4.83
C GLY A 27 28.49 2.75 -5.44
N LEU A 28 28.86 4.01 -5.72
CA LEU A 28 27.90 5.07 -6.08
C LEU A 28 27.17 4.89 -7.42
N THR A 29 27.55 3.96 -8.30
CA THR A 29 26.85 3.79 -9.59
C THR A 29 25.74 2.75 -9.53
N THR A 30 25.89 1.65 -8.78
CA THR A 30 24.83 0.63 -8.61
C THR A 30 23.91 0.93 -7.43
N ALA A 31 24.35 1.80 -6.49
CA ALA A 31 23.54 2.19 -5.34
C ALA A 31 22.41 3.17 -5.71
N CYS A 32 22.60 4.03 -6.72
CA CYS A 32 21.53 4.90 -7.20
C CYS A 32 20.43 4.09 -7.89
N ASP A 33 20.77 3.16 -8.79
CA ASP A 33 19.76 2.31 -9.45
C ASP A 33 18.94 1.48 -8.45
N ALA A 34 19.58 0.95 -7.40
CA ALA A 34 18.87 0.20 -6.36
C ALA A 34 17.93 1.09 -5.54
N VAL A 35 18.34 2.32 -5.23
CA VAL A 35 17.49 3.30 -4.53
C VAL A 35 16.36 3.77 -5.43
N ASP A 36 16.62 4.06 -6.72
CA ASP A 36 15.61 4.48 -7.69
C ASP A 36 14.56 3.38 -7.89
N LYS A 37 14.97 2.11 -8.04
CA LYS A 37 14.05 0.96 -8.07
C LYS A 37 13.24 0.81 -6.77
N ALA A 38 13.87 1.01 -5.61
CA ALA A 38 13.15 0.95 -4.33
C ALA A 38 12.11 2.08 -4.22
N LEU A 39 12.45 3.30 -4.65
CA LEU A 39 11.52 4.43 -4.67
C LEU A 39 10.39 4.24 -5.69
N ASP A 40 10.67 3.62 -6.84
CA ASP A 40 9.66 3.23 -7.83
C ASP A 40 8.72 2.14 -7.29
N CYS A 41 9.24 1.15 -6.55
CA CYS A 41 8.45 0.14 -5.85
C CYS A 41 7.50 0.79 -4.84
N VAL A 42 8.01 1.69 -3.99
CA VAL A 42 7.19 2.40 -2.99
C VAL A 42 6.13 3.27 -3.65
N GLN A 43 6.48 4.07 -4.66
CA GLN A 43 5.50 4.92 -5.36
C GLN A 43 4.40 4.10 -6.04
N THR A 44 4.76 2.97 -6.64
CA THR A 44 3.76 2.14 -7.31
C THR A 44 2.93 1.34 -6.30
N ALA A 45 3.51 0.91 -5.17
CA ALA A 45 2.78 0.31 -4.06
C ALA A 45 1.79 1.30 -3.42
N ASP A 46 2.15 2.58 -3.34
CA ASP A 46 1.26 3.66 -2.88
C ASP A 46 0.08 3.87 -3.85
N ALA A 47 0.35 3.90 -5.16
CA ALA A 47 -0.70 3.96 -6.18
C ALA A 47 -1.66 2.75 -6.14
N ILE A 48 -1.16 1.58 -5.73
CA ILE A 48 -1.99 0.40 -5.46
C ILE A 48 -2.85 0.63 -4.22
N ALA A 49 -2.31 1.16 -3.12
CA ALA A 49 -3.10 1.46 -1.92
C ALA A 49 -4.24 2.46 -2.21
N ASP A 50 -3.98 3.46 -3.05
CA ASP A 50 -5.01 4.38 -3.56
C ASP A 50 -6.06 3.65 -4.41
N SER A 51 -5.63 2.76 -5.30
CA SER A 51 -6.53 1.97 -6.15
C SER A 51 -7.40 0.99 -5.32
N VAL A 52 -6.86 0.43 -4.24
CA VAL A 52 -7.61 -0.40 -3.27
C VAL A 52 -8.59 0.45 -2.46
N THR A 53 -8.25 1.70 -2.16
CA THR A 53 -9.19 2.64 -1.54
C THR A 53 -10.34 3.00 -2.49
N ALA A 54 -10.03 3.25 -3.76
CA ALA A 54 -11.03 3.46 -4.80
C ALA A 54 -11.92 2.21 -4.98
N LEU A 55 -11.33 1.02 -4.93
CA LEU A 55 -12.06 -0.25 -4.97
C LEU A 55 -13.08 -0.38 -3.83
N GLN A 56 -12.68 -0.05 -2.60
CA GLN A 56 -13.57 -0.07 -1.44
C GLN A 56 -14.75 0.91 -1.62
N GLN A 57 -14.46 2.13 -2.08
CA GLN A 57 -15.50 3.12 -2.39
C GLN A 57 -16.41 2.66 -3.53
N ALA A 58 -15.86 1.99 -4.55
CA ALA A 58 -16.63 1.45 -5.65
C ALA A 58 -17.57 0.32 -5.19
N VAL A 59 -17.14 -0.55 -4.28
CA VAL A 59 -18.00 -1.57 -3.67
C VAL A 59 -19.13 -0.93 -2.85
N GLU A 60 -18.84 0.09 -2.04
CA GLU A 60 -19.87 0.84 -1.30
C GLU A 60 -20.91 1.51 -2.23
N ASN A 61 -20.49 1.87 -3.44
CA ASN A 61 -21.32 2.52 -4.46
C ASN A 61 -21.77 1.57 -5.58
N ALA A 62 -21.50 0.26 -5.51
CA ALA A 62 -21.65 -0.68 -6.63
C ALA A 62 -23.09 -0.75 -7.15
N SER A 63 -24.08 -0.51 -6.28
CA SER A 63 -25.50 -0.43 -6.66
C SER A 63 -25.82 0.73 -7.61
N ASN A 64 -24.98 1.76 -7.66
CA ASN A 64 -25.17 2.93 -8.52
C ASN A 64 -24.39 2.81 -9.83
N ASP A 65 -23.18 2.27 -9.78
CA ASP A 65 -22.29 2.17 -10.93
C ASP A 65 -21.27 1.00 -10.78
N PRO A 66 -21.56 -0.17 -11.35
CA PRO A 66 -20.66 -1.32 -11.28
C PRO A 66 -19.38 -1.13 -12.11
N THR A 67 -19.32 -0.16 -13.03
CA THR A 67 -18.14 0.02 -13.90
C THR A 67 -16.93 0.55 -13.14
N GLN A 68 -17.15 1.35 -12.08
CA GLN A 68 -16.08 1.89 -11.23
C GLN A 68 -15.32 0.78 -10.48
N LEU A 69 -16.00 -0.31 -10.17
CA LEU A 69 -15.40 -1.48 -9.52
C LEU A 69 -14.39 -2.14 -10.48
N GLU A 70 -14.80 -2.39 -11.73
CA GLU A 70 -13.93 -2.95 -12.77
C GLU A 70 -12.76 -2.03 -13.13
N GLU A 71 -12.97 -0.73 -13.20
CA GLU A 71 -11.91 0.26 -13.45
C GLU A 71 -10.85 0.27 -12.34
N SER A 72 -11.29 0.14 -11.09
CA SER A 72 -10.41 0.07 -9.92
C SER A 72 -9.57 -1.21 -9.95
N LEU A 73 -10.20 -2.38 -10.19
CA LEU A 73 -9.50 -3.67 -10.32
C LEU A 73 -8.46 -3.62 -11.46
N ASN A 74 -8.85 -3.12 -12.65
CA ASN A 74 -7.94 -2.97 -13.78
C ASN A 74 -6.78 -2.00 -13.51
N SER A 75 -6.98 -1.00 -12.64
CA SER A 75 -5.91 -0.08 -12.25
C SER A 75 -4.92 -0.75 -11.30
N ILE A 76 -5.41 -1.61 -10.39
CA ILE A 76 -4.55 -2.43 -9.53
C ILE A 76 -3.69 -3.36 -10.41
N ASP A 77 -4.28 -4.11 -11.34
CA ASP A 77 -3.56 -5.03 -12.23
C ASP A 77 -2.43 -4.33 -13.01
N LYS A 78 -2.71 -3.15 -13.58
CA LYS A 78 -1.69 -2.38 -14.31
C LYS A 78 -0.53 -1.92 -13.42
N ASN A 79 -0.82 -1.56 -12.17
CA ASN A 79 0.22 -1.15 -11.24
C ASN A 79 1.04 -2.36 -10.75
N LEU A 80 0.42 -3.52 -10.61
CA LEU A 80 1.08 -4.78 -10.28
C LEU A 80 2.08 -5.19 -11.38
N ASP A 81 1.64 -5.19 -12.63
CA ASP A 81 2.50 -5.47 -13.79
C ASP A 81 3.73 -4.56 -13.80
N LYS A 82 3.51 -3.26 -13.52
CA LYS A 82 4.58 -2.27 -13.48
C LYS A 82 5.59 -2.55 -12.36
N ILE A 83 5.15 -2.98 -11.18
CA ILE A 83 6.06 -3.31 -10.07
C ILE A 83 6.91 -4.53 -10.43
N GLY A 84 6.31 -5.59 -10.96
CA GLY A 84 7.03 -6.79 -11.38
C GLY A 84 8.12 -6.48 -12.41
N ASP A 85 7.85 -5.56 -13.33
CA ASP A 85 8.85 -5.12 -14.33
C ASP A 85 9.96 -4.22 -13.76
N GLN A 86 9.72 -3.54 -12.64
CA GLN A 86 10.67 -2.58 -12.04
C GLN A 86 11.63 -3.22 -11.04
N THR A 87 11.31 -4.42 -10.54
CA THR A 87 12.05 -5.10 -9.47
C THR A 87 12.60 -6.45 -9.94
N ASP A 88 13.68 -6.91 -9.30
CA ASP A 88 14.23 -8.26 -9.49
C ASP A 88 14.17 -9.05 -8.16
N ASN A 89 13.25 -8.64 -7.27
CA ASN A 89 13.14 -9.17 -5.92
C ASN A 89 12.01 -10.20 -5.83
N ALA A 90 12.38 -11.46 -5.58
CA ALA A 90 11.44 -12.57 -5.43
C ALA A 90 10.36 -12.35 -4.35
N ASP A 91 10.65 -11.60 -3.30
CA ASP A 91 9.66 -11.27 -2.26
C ASP A 91 8.62 -10.27 -2.78
N VAL A 92 9.05 -9.33 -3.64
CA VAL A 92 8.15 -8.39 -4.31
C VAL A 92 7.31 -9.12 -5.35
N ASP A 93 7.92 -9.96 -6.18
CA ASP A 93 7.20 -10.78 -7.18
C ASP A 93 6.13 -11.65 -6.51
N LYS A 94 6.47 -12.25 -5.36
CA LYS A 94 5.53 -13.04 -4.58
C LYS A 94 4.37 -12.19 -4.04
N ALA A 95 4.65 -10.99 -3.53
CA ALA A 95 3.61 -10.09 -3.04
C ALA A 95 2.71 -9.58 -4.18
N VAL A 96 3.29 -9.31 -5.35
CA VAL A 96 2.55 -8.95 -6.58
C VAL A 96 1.62 -10.09 -7.01
N ASP A 97 2.13 -11.32 -7.06
CA ASP A 97 1.36 -12.52 -7.38
C ASP A 97 0.20 -12.75 -6.40
N ASP A 98 0.46 -12.59 -5.09
CA ASP A 98 -0.54 -12.82 -4.06
C ASP A 98 -1.63 -11.73 -4.10
N LEU A 99 -1.28 -10.47 -4.41
CA LEU A 99 -2.24 -9.40 -4.63
C LEU A 99 -3.05 -9.60 -5.92
N GLY A 100 -2.41 -10.00 -7.03
CA GLY A 100 -3.10 -10.30 -8.29
C GLY A 100 -4.17 -11.40 -8.12
N LYS A 101 -3.83 -12.48 -7.42
CA LYS A 101 -4.82 -13.54 -7.09
C LYS A 101 -5.99 -13.01 -6.26
N ALA A 102 -5.73 -12.10 -5.32
CA ALA A 102 -6.80 -11.51 -4.52
C ALA A 102 -7.75 -10.66 -5.39
N VAL A 103 -7.19 -9.86 -6.31
CA VAL A 103 -7.95 -9.06 -7.29
C VAL A 103 -8.78 -9.96 -8.21
N ASP A 104 -8.21 -11.05 -8.72
CA ASP A 104 -8.91 -12.03 -9.55
C ASP A 104 -10.09 -12.71 -8.82
N ASN A 105 -9.91 -13.01 -7.53
CA ASN A 105 -11.00 -13.56 -6.71
C ASN A 105 -12.15 -12.56 -6.53
N VAL A 106 -11.83 -11.27 -6.35
CA VAL A 106 -12.84 -10.21 -6.30
C VAL A 106 -13.57 -10.11 -7.64
N ARG A 107 -12.83 -10.08 -8.76
CA ARG A 107 -13.40 -10.05 -10.11
C ARG A 107 -14.34 -11.21 -10.35
N THR A 108 -13.91 -12.43 -10.01
CA THR A 108 -14.71 -13.65 -10.12
C THR A 108 -15.97 -13.56 -9.26
N SER A 109 -15.89 -13.00 -8.05
CA SER A 109 -17.06 -12.84 -7.18
C SER A 109 -18.10 -11.89 -7.79
N VAL A 110 -17.64 -10.78 -8.35
CA VAL A 110 -18.47 -9.79 -9.05
C VAL A 110 -19.13 -10.38 -10.29
N GLU A 111 -18.38 -11.11 -11.13
CA GLU A 111 -18.89 -11.81 -12.30
C GLU A 111 -19.97 -12.86 -11.95
N ASN A 112 -19.87 -13.47 -10.77
CA ASN A 112 -20.86 -14.39 -10.23
C ASN A 112 -22.08 -13.69 -9.58
N GLY A 113 -22.13 -12.36 -9.61
CA GLY A 113 -23.25 -11.55 -9.13
C GLY A 113 -23.14 -11.10 -7.68
N ASP A 114 -21.97 -11.24 -7.04
CA ASP A 114 -21.71 -10.64 -5.73
C ASP A 114 -21.46 -9.13 -5.89
N ASN A 115 -22.34 -8.33 -5.31
CA ASN A 115 -22.23 -6.87 -5.35
C ASN A 115 -21.47 -6.30 -4.14
N THR A 116 -21.07 -7.16 -3.20
CA THR A 116 -20.33 -6.82 -1.99
C THR A 116 -19.21 -7.83 -1.74
N PRO A 117 -18.28 -8.01 -2.69
CA PRO A 117 -17.19 -8.97 -2.54
C PRO A 117 -16.31 -8.62 -1.33
N ASP A 118 -15.75 -9.66 -0.70
CA ASP A 118 -14.78 -9.46 0.39
C ASP A 118 -13.45 -8.90 -0.15
N LEU A 119 -13.11 -7.70 0.28
CA LEU A 119 -11.88 -6.99 -0.11
C LEU A 119 -10.72 -7.17 0.90
N SER A 120 -10.95 -7.90 1.99
CA SER A 120 -9.92 -8.15 3.01
C SER A 120 -8.65 -8.78 2.42
N PRO A 121 -8.74 -9.81 1.54
CA PRO A 121 -7.56 -10.40 0.92
C PRO A 121 -6.75 -9.41 0.06
N VAL A 122 -7.43 -8.48 -0.62
CA VAL A 122 -6.79 -7.44 -1.44
C VAL A 122 -6.05 -6.45 -0.55
N THR A 123 -6.71 -6.00 0.52
CA THR A 123 -6.12 -5.05 1.48
C THR A 123 -4.90 -5.65 2.19
N ASP A 124 -5.00 -6.92 2.61
CA ASP A 124 -3.90 -7.62 3.27
C ASP A 124 -2.70 -7.77 2.34
N ALA A 125 -2.92 -8.22 1.10
CA ALA A 125 -1.85 -8.40 0.13
C ALA A 125 -1.20 -7.07 -0.29
N ALA A 126 -1.98 -5.99 -0.46
CA ALA A 126 -1.44 -4.65 -0.70
C ALA A 126 -0.58 -4.14 0.48
N GLY A 127 -0.99 -4.46 1.72
CA GLY A 127 -0.21 -4.19 2.92
C GLY A 127 1.12 -4.94 2.95
N GLU A 128 1.13 -6.22 2.57
CA GLU A 128 2.37 -7.00 2.43
C GLU A 128 3.28 -6.47 1.32
N LEU A 129 2.72 -6.08 0.16
CA LEU A 129 3.47 -5.47 -0.94
C LEU A 129 4.19 -4.19 -0.49
N THR A 130 3.48 -3.32 0.24
CA THR A 130 4.07 -2.08 0.78
C THR A 130 5.22 -2.37 1.75
N LYS A 131 5.09 -3.42 2.57
CA LYS A 131 6.15 -3.84 3.51
C LYS A 131 7.40 -4.32 2.78
N VAL A 132 7.26 -5.12 1.72
CA VAL A 132 8.41 -5.63 0.95
C VAL A 132 9.04 -4.58 0.04
N CYS A 133 8.30 -3.56 -0.40
CA CYS A 133 8.83 -2.42 -1.15
C CYS A 133 9.59 -1.41 -0.28
N THR A 134 9.51 -1.48 1.05
CA THR A 134 10.20 -0.54 1.95
C THR A 134 11.61 -1.05 2.28
N PRO A 135 12.68 -0.26 2.03
CA PRO A 135 14.07 -0.65 2.30
C PRO A 135 14.48 -0.64 3.77
#